data_AF-A0A433ULB9-F1
#
_entry.id   AF-A0A433ULB9-F1
#
_cell.length_a   1.000
_cell.length_b   1.000
_cell.length_c   1.000
_cell.angle_alpha   90.00
_cell.angle_beta   90.00
_cell.angle_gamma   90.00
#
_symmetry.space_group_name_H-M   'P 1'
#
loop_
_entity.id
_entity.type
_entity.pdbx_description
1 polymer ?
#
loop_
_entity_poly.entity_id
_entity_poly.type
_entity_poly.pdbx_seq_one_letter_code
_entity_poly.pdbx_strand_id
1 'polypeptide(L)'
;MYLDDLSQSKPERPGWSLTFGATCQDAAAVCLDDQNHPYRVNLQINGIQNTQVEIQWNPINDTVRRFNADQEVATEYGAYGIAALLMPYLTGLTVIERSIKGKSFGFDFWLGSIDDPNTLFQRKARLEVSGIRKGSQSIIESRVKMKLEQISPSDTLSPGYVCVVEFGTPYTRVVEKCKT
;
A
#
# COMPACT_ATOMS: atom_id res chain seq x y z
N MET A 1 9.32 -6.57 -8.59
CA MET A 1 8.29 -5.52 -8.80
C MET A 1 9.01 -4.19 -8.93
N TYR A 2 8.62 -3.36 -9.89
CA TYR A 2 9.25 -2.05 -10.11
C TYR A 2 8.35 -0.95 -9.54
N LEU A 3 8.91 0.03 -8.83
CA LEU A 3 8.11 1.19 -8.40
C LEU A 3 7.57 1.99 -9.59
N ASP A 4 8.28 1.98 -10.73
CA ASP A 4 7.84 2.55 -11.99
C ASP A 4 6.49 1.98 -12.49
N ASP A 5 6.11 0.77 -12.07
CA ASP A 5 4.81 0.19 -12.40
C ASP A 5 3.63 0.99 -11.83
N LEU A 6 3.86 1.89 -10.87
CA LEU A 6 2.84 2.75 -10.28
C LEU A 6 2.44 3.91 -11.18
N SER A 7 3.32 4.34 -12.08
CA SER A 7 3.08 5.46 -13.00
C SER A 7 2.78 5.01 -14.43
N GLN A 8 2.73 3.70 -14.68
CA GLN A 8 2.41 3.11 -15.98
C GLN A 8 0.94 2.74 -16.11
N SER A 9 0.38 2.97 -17.30
CA SER A 9 -0.98 2.55 -17.64
C SER A 9 -1.07 1.03 -17.70
N LYS A 10 -1.96 0.45 -16.88
CA LYS A 10 -2.22 -0.98 -16.81
C LYS A 10 -3.73 -1.25 -16.84
N PRO A 11 -4.25 -2.00 -17.83
CA PRO A 11 -5.69 -2.27 -17.95
C PRO A 11 -6.30 -2.87 -16.68
N GLU A 12 -5.54 -3.67 -15.96
CA GLU A 12 -5.94 -4.35 -14.73
C GLU A 12 -5.95 -3.44 -13.48
N ARG A 13 -5.64 -2.14 -13.62
CA ARG A 13 -5.67 -1.16 -12.50
C ARG A 13 -6.49 0.09 -12.85
N PRO A 14 -7.76 -0.05 -13.29
CA PRO A 14 -8.48 1.03 -13.94
C PRO A 14 -8.81 2.22 -13.01
N GLY A 15 -8.80 2.04 -11.68
CA GLY A 15 -9.04 3.11 -10.71
C GLY A 15 -7.78 3.73 -10.10
N TRP A 16 -6.59 3.28 -10.53
CA TRP A 16 -5.32 3.83 -10.05
C TRP A 16 -4.94 5.07 -10.87
N SER A 17 -4.87 6.23 -10.22
CA SER A 17 -4.42 7.46 -10.86
C SER A 17 -2.91 7.42 -11.11
N LEU A 18 -2.48 7.56 -12.37
CA LEU A 18 -1.05 7.53 -12.73
C LEU A 18 -0.26 8.70 -12.12
N THR A 19 -0.88 9.89 -12.01
CA THR A 19 -0.24 11.05 -11.38
C THR A 19 -0.02 10.82 -9.89
N PHE A 20 -1.04 10.31 -9.20
CA PHE A 20 -0.90 9.94 -7.79
C PHE A 20 0.07 8.77 -7.61
N GLY A 21 0.07 7.82 -8.55
CA GLY A 21 1.00 6.71 -8.61
C GLY A 21 2.46 7.14 -8.73
N ALA A 22 2.76 8.14 -9.57
CA ALA A 22 4.07 8.75 -9.64
C ALA A 22 4.48 9.40 -8.31
N THR A 23 3.54 10.07 -7.63
CA THR A 23 3.82 10.61 -6.27
C THR A 23 4.12 9.50 -5.27
N CYS A 24 3.37 8.40 -5.30
CA CYS A 24 3.61 7.25 -4.42
C CYS A 24 4.92 6.53 -4.74
N GLN A 25 5.30 6.45 -6.02
CA GLN A 25 6.57 5.92 -6.49
C GLN A 25 7.74 6.72 -5.91
N ASP A 26 7.74 8.04 -6.08
CA ASP A 26 8.77 8.94 -5.55
C ASP A 26 8.87 8.83 -4.03
N ALA A 27 7.71 8.85 -3.36
CA ALA A 27 7.63 8.72 -1.91
C ALA A 27 8.25 7.39 -1.45
N ALA A 28 7.85 6.25 -2.03
CA ALA A 28 8.39 4.93 -1.68
C ALA A 28 9.90 4.82 -1.94
N ALA A 29 10.38 5.37 -3.06
CA ALA A 29 11.81 5.40 -3.38
C ALA A 29 12.60 6.20 -2.33
N VAL A 30 12.11 7.38 -1.92
CA VAL A 30 12.69 8.19 -0.83
C VAL A 30 12.67 7.42 0.49
N CYS A 31 11.55 6.75 0.81
CA CYS A 31 11.43 5.95 2.03
C CYS A 31 12.53 4.89 2.14
N LEU A 32 12.81 4.19 1.05
CA LEU A 32 13.80 3.11 0.98
C LEU A 32 15.24 3.64 0.94
N ASP A 33 15.47 4.70 0.16
CA ASP A 33 16.78 5.32 0.01
C ASP A 33 17.26 5.98 1.32
N ASP A 34 16.36 6.64 2.06
CA ASP A 34 16.66 7.21 3.39
C ASP A 34 17.06 6.15 4.43
N GLN A 35 16.75 4.87 4.18
CA GLN A 35 17.16 3.73 5.02
C GLN A 35 18.48 3.09 4.53
N ASN A 36 19.12 3.69 3.53
CA ASN A 36 20.37 3.24 2.89
C ASN A 36 20.25 1.88 2.20
N HIS A 37 19.06 1.52 1.73
CA HIS A 37 18.90 0.33 0.89
C HIS A 37 19.50 0.58 -0.50
N PRO A 38 20.10 -0.43 -1.14
CA PRO A 38 20.44 -0.33 -2.56
C PRO A 38 19.16 -0.19 -3.37
N TYR A 39 19.24 0.27 -4.63
CA TYR A 39 18.10 0.49 -5.56
C TYR A 39 17.29 -0.76 -5.93
N ARG A 40 17.50 -1.84 -5.19
CA ARG A 40 16.71 -3.07 -5.13
C ARG A 40 16.75 -3.59 -3.71
N VAL A 41 15.62 -4.05 -3.19
CA VAL A 41 15.58 -4.69 -1.87
C VAL A 41 14.54 -5.78 -1.82
N ASN A 42 14.83 -6.83 -1.06
CA ASN A 42 13.86 -7.88 -0.84
C ASN A 42 12.90 -7.49 0.27
N LEU A 43 11.63 -7.30 -0.07
CA LEU A 43 10.53 -7.04 0.83
C LEU A 43 9.97 -8.38 1.34
N GLN A 44 10.10 -8.63 2.64
CA GLN A 44 9.47 -9.76 3.30
C GLN A 44 7.97 -9.48 3.49
N ILE A 45 7.11 -10.43 3.18
CA ILE A 45 5.66 -10.29 3.29
C ILE A 45 5.14 -11.42 4.17
N ASN A 46 4.33 -11.08 5.18
CA ASN A 46 3.67 -12.04 6.04
C ASN A 46 2.17 -11.73 6.19
N GLY A 47 1.39 -12.74 6.61
CA GLY A 47 -0.03 -12.59 6.96
C GLY A 47 -0.91 -13.51 6.19
N ILE A 48 -1.69 -12.97 5.25
CA ILE A 48 -2.51 -13.79 4.34
C ILE A 48 -1.67 -14.81 3.55
N GLN A 49 -0.40 -14.45 3.31
CA GLN A 49 0.62 -15.32 2.72
C GLN A 49 1.99 -14.92 3.28
N ASN A 50 2.87 -15.91 3.47
CA ASN A 50 4.27 -15.66 3.79
C ASN A 50 5.10 -15.85 2.51
N THR A 51 5.71 -14.78 2.02
CA THR A 51 6.47 -14.76 0.76
C THR A 51 7.47 -13.60 0.76
N GLN A 52 8.28 -13.51 -0.28
CA GLN A 52 9.23 -12.43 -0.47
C GLN A 52 9.15 -11.95 -1.92
N VAL A 53 9.24 -10.64 -2.11
CA VAL A 53 9.33 -10.02 -3.45
C VAL A 53 10.48 -9.03 -3.48
N GLU A 54 11.19 -8.95 -4.60
CA GLU A 54 12.17 -7.89 -4.80
C GLU A 54 11.46 -6.62 -5.29
N ILE A 55 11.71 -5.49 -4.63
CA ILE A 55 11.30 -4.15 -5.04
C ILE A 55 12.50 -3.46 -5.67
N GLN A 56 12.33 -2.87 -6.86
CA GLN A 56 13.36 -2.13 -7.57
C GLN A 56 12.88 -0.70 -7.90
N TRP A 57 13.79 0.27 -7.89
CA TRP A 57 13.50 1.65 -8.26
C TRP A 57 14.69 2.34 -8.91
N ASN A 58 14.44 3.43 -9.62
CA ASN A 58 15.51 4.23 -10.20
C ASN A 58 16.13 5.18 -9.15
N PRO A 59 17.41 5.57 -9.30
CA PRO A 59 18.02 6.56 -8.43
C PRO A 59 17.22 7.86 -8.36
N ILE A 60 17.00 8.36 -7.15
CA ILE A 60 16.30 9.63 -6.91
C ILE A 60 17.27 10.81 -6.90
N ASN A 61 16.81 11.97 -7.38
CA ASN A 61 17.56 13.22 -7.35
C ASN A 61 17.14 14.12 -6.18
N ASP A 62 17.88 15.22 -5.98
CA ASP A 62 17.62 16.12 -4.85
C ASP A 62 16.25 16.82 -4.91
N THR A 63 15.67 16.99 -6.10
CA THR A 63 14.33 17.57 -6.23
C THR A 63 13.29 16.62 -5.62
N VAL A 64 13.37 15.33 -5.94
CA VAL A 64 12.51 14.29 -5.37
C VAL A 64 12.68 14.21 -3.85
N ARG A 65 13.93 14.25 -3.36
CA ARG A 65 14.22 14.24 -1.91
C ARG A 65 13.61 15.44 -1.19
N ARG A 66 13.85 16.66 -1.69
CA ARG A 66 13.33 17.89 -1.05
C ARG A 66 11.80 17.96 -1.08
N PHE A 67 11.17 17.47 -2.14
CA PHE A 67 9.71 17.43 -2.21
C PHE A 67 9.11 16.48 -1.17
N ASN A 68 9.75 15.33 -0.95
CA ASN A 68 9.34 14.32 0.04
C ASN A 68 9.99 14.52 1.42
N ALA A 69 10.43 15.74 1.75
CA ALA A 69 11.09 16.04 3.03
C ALA A 69 10.14 15.95 4.23
N ASP A 70 8.82 16.10 4.01
CA ASP A 70 7.82 15.71 5.00
C ASP A 70 7.79 14.19 5.11
N GLN A 71 8.48 13.67 6.13
CA GLN A 71 8.67 12.25 6.29
C GLN A 71 7.36 11.51 6.60
N GLU A 72 6.39 12.15 7.25
CA GLU A 72 5.12 11.51 7.56
C GLU A 72 4.30 11.30 6.29
N VAL A 73 4.18 12.34 5.46
CA VAL A 73 3.49 12.27 4.16
C VAL A 73 4.20 11.30 3.23
N ALA A 74 5.54 11.37 3.13
CA ALA A 74 6.31 10.46 2.31
C ALA A 74 6.14 9.00 2.76
N THR A 75 6.12 8.73 4.07
CA THR A 75 5.90 7.39 4.62
C THR A 75 4.50 6.88 4.29
N GLU A 76 3.47 7.72 4.40
CA GLU A 76 2.09 7.37 4.05
C GLU A 76 1.97 7.04 2.56
N TYR A 77 2.43 7.93 1.69
CA TYR A 77 2.28 7.77 0.24
C TYR A 77 3.16 6.64 -0.31
N GLY A 78 4.36 6.48 0.25
CA GLY A 78 5.19 5.34 -0.08
C GLY A 78 4.49 4.01 0.26
N ALA A 79 3.83 3.95 1.42
CA ALA A 79 3.09 2.75 1.82
C ALA A 79 1.89 2.49 0.92
N TYR A 80 1.17 3.53 0.49
CA TYR A 80 0.11 3.40 -0.52
C TYR A 80 0.63 2.81 -1.83
N GLY A 81 1.78 3.28 -2.31
CA GLY A 81 2.44 2.74 -3.51
C GLY A 81 2.78 1.26 -3.37
N ILE A 82 3.47 0.87 -2.30
CA ILE A 82 3.81 -0.53 -2.06
C ILE A 82 2.55 -1.39 -1.95
N ALA A 83 1.53 -0.96 -1.20
CA ALA A 83 0.27 -1.69 -1.07
C ALA A 83 -0.42 -1.87 -2.44
N ALA A 84 -0.46 -0.84 -3.28
CA ALA A 84 -1.07 -0.91 -4.61
C ALA A 84 -0.36 -1.91 -5.55
N LEU A 85 0.95 -2.14 -5.39
CA LEU A 85 1.68 -3.18 -6.11
C LEU A 85 1.41 -4.58 -5.54
N LEU A 86 1.30 -4.69 -4.21
CA LEU A 86 1.15 -5.98 -3.53
C LEU A 86 -0.26 -6.55 -3.61
N MET A 87 -1.32 -5.74 -3.52
CA MET A 87 -2.69 -6.27 -3.46
C MET A 87 -3.05 -7.13 -4.68
N PRO A 88 -2.79 -6.71 -5.94
CA PRO A 88 -3.07 -7.56 -7.09
C PRO A 88 -2.31 -8.89 -7.05
N TYR A 89 -1.05 -8.86 -6.61
CA TYR A 89 -0.20 -10.06 -6.51
C TYR A 89 -0.67 -11.03 -5.42
N LEU A 90 -1.10 -10.52 -4.27
CA LEU A 90 -1.48 -11.35 -3.12
C LEU A 90 -2.93 -11.83 -3.16
N THR A 91 -3.84 -11.07 -3.77
CA THR A 91 -5.28 -11.34 -3.65
C THR A 91 -6.03 -11.35 -4.99
N GLY A 92 -5.39 -10.95 -6.09
CA GLY A 92 -6.10 -10.70 -7.36
C GLY A 92 -7.02 -9.48 -7.30
N LEU A 93 -6.87 -8.61 -6.29
CA LEU A 93 -7.68 -7.39 -6.16
C LEU A 93 -6.82 -6.13 -6.34
N THR A 94 -7.34 -5.16 -7.08
CA THR A 94 -6.69 -3.87 -7.35
C THR A 94 -7.48 -2.70 -6.74
N VAL A 95 -6.80 -1.57 -6.53
CA VAL A 95 -7.45 -0.30 -6.15
C VAL A 95 -8.36 0.17 -7.28
N ILE A 96 -9.61 0.50 -6.93
CA ILE A 96 -10.61 1.03 -7.87
C ILE A 96 -11.11 2.44 -7.51
N GLU A 97 -11.04 2.80 -6.24
CA GLU A 97 -11.61 4.04 -5.73
C GLU A 97 -10.94 4.38 -4.38
N ARG A 98 -10.67 5.66 -4.13
CA ARG A 98 -10.36 6.13 -2.76
C ARG A 98 -11.63 6.22 -1.94
N SER A 99 -11.56 5.88 -0.66
CA SER A 99 -12.69 6.05 0.25
C SER A 99 -12.98 7.54 0.47
N ILE A 100 -14.25 7.86 0.72
CA ILE A 100 -14.67 9.21 1.07
C ILE A 100 -14.43 9.43 2.57
N LYS A 101 -13.52 10.34 2.93
CA LYS A 101 -13.29 10.76 4.32
C LYS A 101 -14.56 11.35 4.94
N GLY A 102 -14.79 11.09 6.23
CA GLY A 102 -15.88 11.70 7.01
C GLY A 102 -17.17 10.87 7.15
N LYS A 103 -17.29 9.72 6.45
CA LYS A 103 -18.43 8.79 6.60
C LYS A 103 -18.22 7.69 7.66
N SER A 104 -17.27 7.88 8.58
CA SER A 104 -16.90 6.91 9.64
C SER A 104 -16.51 5.52 9.14
N PHE A 105 -16.06 5.38 7.89
CA PHE A 105 -15.71 4.08 7.31
C PHE A 105 -14.36 3.55 7.78
N GLY A 106 -13.38 4.45 7.99
CA GLY A 106 -12.10 4.11 8.61
C GLY A 106 -11.10 3.35 7.75
N PHE A 107 -11.30 3.23 6.42
CA PHE A 107 -10.34 2.64 5.48
C PHE A 107 -9.95 3.62 4.35
N ASP A 108 -8.88 3.37 3.59
CA ASP A 108 -8.34 4.27 2.56
C ASP A 108 -8.85 4.01 1.12
N PHE A 109 -8.99 2.75 0.72
CA PHE A 109 -9.33 2.37 -0.66
C PHE A 109 -10.39 1.27 -0.74
N TRP A 110 -11.16 1.29 -1.82
CA TRP A 110 -11.94 0.15 -2.28
C TRP A 110 -11.12 -0.68 -3.26
N LEU A 111 -11.26 -2.00 -3.16
CA LEU A 111 -10.64 -2.96 -4.06
C LEU A 111 -11.68 -3.70 -4.92
N GLY A 112 -11.33 -3.95 -6.18
CA GLY A 112 -12.10 -4.72 -7.17
C GLY A 112 -11.25 -5.79 -7.85
N SER A 113 -11.88 -6.73 -8.56
CA SER A 113 -11.19 -7.86 -9.20
C SER A 113 -10.40 -7.45 -10.45
N ILE A 114 -9.17 -7.95 -10.60
CA ILE A 114 -8.39 -7.77 -11.83
C ILE A 114 -8.92 -8.58 -13.02
N ASP A 115 -9.69 -9.65 -12.75
CA ASP A 115 -10.17 -10.59 -13.78
C ASP A 115 -11.51 -10.18 -14.41
N ASP A 116 -12.16 -9.13 -13.91
CA ASP A 116 -13.48 -8.71 -14.38
C ASP A 116 -13.39 -7.46 -15.27
N PRO A 117 -13.94 -7.47 -16.50
CA PRO A 117 -13.93 -6.29 -17.37
C PRO A 117 -14.66 -5.06 -16.80
N ASN A 118 -15.50 -5.23 -15.76
CA ASN A 118 -16.23 -4.17 -15.07
C ASN A 118 -15.66 -3.86 -13.67
N THR A 119 -14.36 -4.05 -13.44
CA THR A 119 -13.66 -3.86 -12.14
C THR A 119 -14.07 -2.60 -11.38
N LEU A 120 -14.27 -1.46 -12.07
CA LEU A 120 -14.52 -0.15 -11.47
C LEU A 120 -15.79 -0.06 -10.61
N PHE A 121 -16.79 -0.90 -10.87
CA PHE A 121 -18.05 -0.88 -10.13
C PHE A 121 -18.07 -1.89 -8.97
N GLN A 122 -16.91 -2.45 -8.64
CA GLN A 122 -16.79 -3.56 -7.69
C GLN A 122 -16.13 -3.15 -6.38
N ARG A 123 -16.93 -3.01 -5.32
CA ARG A 123 -16.44 -2.81 -3.96
C ARG A 123 -16.26 -4.16 -3.24
N LYS A 124 -15.38 -5.00 -3.76
CA LYS A 124 -15.17 -6.39 -3.28
C LYS A 124 -14.52 -6.43 -1.90
N ALA A 125 -13.61 -5.50 -1.61
CA ALA A 125 -12.98 -5.38 -0.32
C ALA A 125 -12.60 -3.93 0.00
N ARG A 126 -12.34 -3.67 1.28
CA ARG A 126 -11.77 -2.43 1.81
C ARG A 126 -10.28 -2.62 2.04
N LEU A 127 -9.49 -1.57 1.86
CA LEU A 127 -8.06 -1.57 2.17
C LEU A 127 -7.74 -0.35 3.04
N GLU A 128 -7.13 -0.61 4.20
CA GLU A 128 -6.49 0.39 5.04
C GLU A 128 -4.99 0.16 5.03
N VAL A 129 -4.22 1.23 4.85
CA VAL A 129 -2.77 1.16 4.71
C VAL A 129 -2.09 1.97 5.81
N SER A 130 -0.91 1.52 6.23
CA SER A 130 -0.04 2.30 7.11
C SER A 130 1.41 2.13 6.71
N GLY A 131 2.17 3.22 6.72
CA GLY A 131 3.62 3.17 6.63
C GLY A 131 4.29 3.26 8.01
N ILE A 132 5.48 2.67 8.12
CA ILE A 132 6.42 2.81 9.23
C ILE A 132 7.79 3.06 8.60
N ARG A 133 8.39 4.23 8.87
CA ARG A 133 9.72 4.59 8.32
C ARG A 133 10.80 3.63 8.81
N LYS A 134 10.85 3.43 10.14
CA LYS A 134 11.77 2.51 10.81
C LYS A 134 11.11 1.98 12.08
N GLY A 135 10.92 0.68 12.20
CA GLY A 135 10.24 0.10 13.36
C GLY A 135 10.58 -1.35 13.64
N SER A 136 10.31 -1.79 14.88
CA SER A 136 10.42 -3.19 15.30
C SER A 136 9.16 -3.98 14.94
N GLN A 137 9.24 -5.32 15.02
CA GLN A 137 8.08 -6.20 14.88
C GLN A 137 6.93 -5.81 15.81
N SER A 138 7.22 -5.43 17.06
CA SER A 138 6.19 -5.00 18.02
C SER A 138 5.44 -3.74 17.57
N ILE A 139 6.12 -2.78 16.92
CA ILE A 139 5.48 -1.59 16.36
C ILE A 139 4.58 -1.98 15.19
N ILE A 140 5.03 -2.91 14.33
CA ILE A 140 4.23 -3.42 13.22
C ILE A 140 2.95 -4.08 13.72
N GLU A 141 3.04 -5.02 14.67
CA GLU A 141 1.86 -5.70 15.22
C GLU A 141 0.90 -4.73 15.93
N SER A 142 1.43 -3.77 16.68
CA SER A 142 0.61 -2.72 17.30
C SER A 142 -0.12 -1.88 16.25
N ARG A 143 0.53 -1.58 15.13
CA ARG A 143 -0.08 -0.81 14.03
C ARG A 143 -1.17 -1.60 13.33
N VAL A 144 -0.93 -2.89 13.07
CA VAL A 144 -1.95 -3.79 12.48
C VAL A 144 -3.19 -3.82 13.35
N LYS A 145 -3.04 -4.03 14.67
CA LYS A 145 -4.18 -4.06 15.61
C LYS A 145 -4.97 -2.75 15.57
N MET A 146 -4.29 -1.60 15.66
CA MET A 146 -4.93 -0.29 15.59
C MET A 146 -5.71 -0.09 14.28
N LYS A 147 -5.14 -0.50 13.14
CA LYS A 147 -5.80 -0.36 11.83
C LYS A 147 -6.98 -1.34 11.66
N LEU A 148 -6.91 -2.55 12.22
CA LEU A 148 -8.04 -3.48 12.25
C LEU A 148 -9.22 -2.91 13.07
N GLU A 149 -8.93 -2.26 14.19
CA GLU A 149 -9.92 -1.53 14.99
C GLU A 149 -10.53 -0.37 14.18
N GLN A 150 -9.69 0.41 13.50
CA GLN A 150 -10.10 1.56 12.67
C GLN A 150 -11.12 1.19 11.58
N ILE A 151 -10.96 0.05 10.90
CA ILE A 151 -11.89 -0.39 9.85
C ILE A 151 -13.14 -1.08 10.39
N SER A 152 -13.21 -1.41 11.69
CA SER A 152 -14.34 -2.15 12.28
C SER A 152 -15.72 -1.56 12.01
N PRO A 153 -15.93 -0.23 12.06
CA PRO A 153 -17.24 0.37 11.83
C PRO A 153 -17.84 0.06 10.45
N SER A 154 -17.02 -0.39 9.48
CA SER A 154 -17.46 -0.73 8.12
C SER A 154 -17.41 -2.22 7.80
N ASP A 155 -17.31 -3.10 8.80
CA ASP A 155 -17.18 -4.55 8.61
C ASP A 155 -18.35 -5.19 7.85
N THR A 156 -19.55 -4.61 7.96
CA THR A 156 -20.75 -5.08 7.26
C THR A 156 -20.75 -4.77 5.76
N LEU A 157 -19.84 -3.90 5.27
CA LEU A 157 -19.82 -3.52 3.86
C LEU A 157 -19.20 -4.63 3.00
N SER A 158 -17.95 -5.01 3.31
CA SER A 158 -17.17 -6.02 2.59
C SER A 158 -15.98 -6.49 3.45
N PRO A 159 -15.31 -7.59 3.11
CA PRO A 159 -14.03 -7.96 3.73
C PRO A 159 -13.04 -6.79 3.73
N GLY A 160 -12.21 -6.71 4.76
CA GLY A 160 -11.20 -5.66 4.89
C GLY A 160 -9.79 -6.23 4.84
N TYR A 161 -8.85 -5.47 4.30
CA TYR A 161 -7.43 -5.73 4.40
C TYR A 161 -6.75 -4.59 5.14
N VAL A 162 -5.80 -4.93 6.00
CA VAL A 162 -4.85 -4.00 6.60
C VAL A 162 -3.47 -4.33 6.05
N CYS A 163 -2.84 -3.35 5.41
CA CYS A 163 -1.49 -3.45 4.89
C CYS A 163 -0.56 -2.49 5.63
N VAL A 164 0.38 -3.02 6.42
CA VAL A 164 1.38 -2.22 7.13
C VAL A 164 2.74 -2.45 6.49
N VAL A 165 3.31 -1.39 5.91
CA VAL A 165 4.61 -1.40 5.21
C VAL A 165 5.67 -0.76 6.11
N GLU A 166 6.77 -1.46 6.32
CA GLU A 166 7.93 -0.98 7.08
C GLU A 166 9.14 -0.89 6.14
N PHE A 167 9.80 0.27 6.13
CA PHE A 167 10.85 0.59 5.16
C PHE A 167 12.28 0.36 5.67
N GLY A 168 12.52 0.38 6.99
CA GLY A 168 13.84 0.24 7.58
C GLY A 168 14.43 -1.16 7.44
N THR A 169 13.61 -2.18 7.70
CA THR A 169 13.87 -3.59 7.46
C THR A 169 12.76 -4.10 6.53
N PRO A 170 12.89 -3.91 5.20
CA PRO A 170 11.79 -4.02 4.25
C PRO A 170 10.88 -5.22 4.52
N TYR A 171 9.74 -4.90 5.12
CA TYR A 171 8.79 -5.86 5.63
C TYR A 171 7.38 -5.32 5.42
N THR A 172 6.44 -6.20 5.11
CA THR A 172 5.02 -5.85 5.02
C THR A 172 4.18 -6.91 5.71
N ARG A 173 3.23 -6.45 6.51
CA ARG A 173 2.22 -7.30 7.15
C ARG A 173 0.87 -7.02 6.51
N VAL A 174 0.29 -8.04 5.88
CA VAL A 174 -1.04 -7.95 5.26
C VAL A 174 -1.99 -8.90 5.97
N VAL A 175 -3.02 -8.37 6.62
CA VAL A 175 -4.01 -9.18 7.34
C VAL A 175 -5.39 -8.96 6.75
N GLU A 176 -6.12 -10.05 6.55
CA GLU A 176 -7.53 -10.02 6.18
C GLU A 176 -8.41 -9.96 7.42
N LYS A 177 -9.47 -9.17 7.33
CA LYS A 177 -10.56 -9.08 8.29
C LYS A 177 -11.85 -9.50 7.61
N CYS A 178 -12.39 -10.64 8.05
CA CYS A 178 -13.65 -11.15 7.53
C CYS A 178 -14.80 -10.15 7.76
N LYS A 179 -15.74 -10.14 6.82
CA LYS A 179 -17.03 -9.47 6.98
C LYS A 179 -17.83 -10.16 8.10
N THR A 180 -18.42 -9.37 8.98
CA THR A 180 -19.31 -9.83 10.07
C THR A 180 -20.72 -9.30 9.88
#